data_AF-A0A920TSN2-F1
#
_entry.id   AF-A0A920TSN2-F1
#
_cell.length_a   1.000
_cell.length_b   1.000
_cell.length_c   1.000
_cell.angle_alpha   90.00
_cell.angle_beta   90.00
_cell.angle_gamma   90.00
#
_symmetry.space_group_name_H-M   'P 1'
#
loop_
_entity.id
_entity.type
_entity.pdbx_description
1 polymer ?
#
loop_
_entity_poly.entity_id
_entity_poly.type
_entity_poly.pdbx_seq_one_letter_code
_entity_poly.pdbx_strand_id
1 'polypeptide(L)'
;MRLVDYAAGVFGLHLETAGQIASRLNQIVVYGLPDDYYHLHRDNIRAVSTEQVTSAVKEHIRPEEVQVIIVGDCGTYCGFSGRPRAWATRRLFDKGEYEAARCHIEGV
;
A
#
# COMPACT_ATOMS: atom_id res chain seq x y z
N MET A 1 21.64 8.02 1.79
CA MET A 1 21.00 7.27 0.69
C MET A 1 19.68 7.95 0.36
N ARG A 2 19.46 8.45 -0.87
CA ARG A 2 18.14 8.99 -1.26
C ARG A 2 17.21 7.86 -1.72
N LEU A 3 15.90 8.04 -1.56
CA LEU A 3 14.90 7.05 -1.97
C LEU A 3 14.97 6.71 -3.46
N VAL A 4 15.22 7.71 -4.31
CA VAL A 4 15.38 7.53 -5.76
C VAL A 4 16.58 6.64 -6.12
N ASP A 5 17.69 6.75 -5.40
CA ASP A 5 18.89 5.93 -5.63
C ASP A 5 18.62 4.47 -5.28
N TYR A 6 17.91 4.24 -4.18
CA TYR A 6 17.50 2.91 -3.76
C TYR A 6 16.55 2.25 -4.78
N ALA A 7 15.50 2.98 -5.19
CA ALA A 7 14.50 2.46 -6.14
C ALA A 7 15.12 2.15 -7.52
N ALA A 8 15.98 3.03 -8.04
CA ALA A 8 16.67 2.78 -9.31
C ALA A 8 17.75 1.68 -9.20
N GLY A 9 18.35 1.51 -8.02
CA GLY A 9 19.37 0.50 -7.75
C GLY A 9 18.80 -0.91 -7.68
N VAL A 10 17.72 -1.11 -6.92
CA VAL A 10 17.12 -2.43 -6.66
C VAL A 10 16.51 -3.07 -7.92
N PHE A 11 16.23 -2.30 -8.98
CA PHE A 11 15.65 -2.82 -10.23
C PHE A 11 16.48 -3.96 -10.85
N GLY A 12 17.81 -3.89 -10.77
CA GLY A 12 18.69 -4.94 -11.33
C GLY A 12 18.46 -6.31 -10.70
N LEU A 13 18.21 -6.34 -9.38
CA LEU A 13 17.94 -7.57 -8.63
C LEU A 13 16.64 -8.25 -9.07
N HIS A 14 15.76 -7.51 -9.74
CA HIS A 14 14.50 -8.02 -10.27
C HIS A 14 14.60 -8.53 -11.71
N LEU A 15 15.82 -8.71 -12.25
CA LEU A 15 16.07 -9.17 -13.63
C LEU A 15 17.19 -10.22 -13.72
N GLU A 16 17.55 -10.85 -12.60
CA GLU A 16 18.71 -11.76 -12.53
C GLU A 16 18.39 -13.18 -13.04
N THR A 17 17.11 -13.53 -13.10
CA THR A 17 16.65 -14.86 -13.51
C THR A 17 15.70 -14.79 -14.70
N ALA A 18 15.66 -15.87 -15.48
CA ALA A 18 14.74 -15.98 -16.61
C ALA A 18 13.26 -15.82 -16.18
N GLY A 19 12.88 -16.35 -15.02
CA GLY A 19 11.51 -16.20 -14.48
C GLY A 19 11.14 -14.76 -14.13
N GLN A 20 12.10 -14.00 -13.61
CA GLN A 20 11.91 -12.57 -13.34
C GLN A 20 11.75 -11.78 -14.64
N ILE A 21 12.58 -12.04 -15.65
CA ILE A 21 12.47 -11.40 -16.97
C ILE A 21 11.12 -11.72 -17.62
N ALA A 22 10.71 -12.99 -17.63
CA ALA A 22 9.42 -13.42 -18.15
C ALA A 22 8.25 -12.73 -17.45
N SER A 23 8.34 -12.53 -16.13
CA SER A 23 7.33 -11.80 -15.36
C SER A 23 7.22 -10.33 -15.80
N ARG A 24 8.33 -9.67 -16.13
CA ARG A 24 8.32 -8.28 -16.63
C ARG A 24 7.75 -8.18 -18.03
N LEU A 25 8.10 -9.10 -18.92
CA LEU A 25 7.51 -9.16 -20.26
C LEU A 25 5.99 -9.38 -20.19
N ASN A 26 5.54 -10.27 -19.29
CA ASN A 26 4.12 -10.49 -19.06
C ASN A 26 3.41 -9.20 -18.60
N GLN A 27 4.05 -8.39 -17.74
CA GLN A 27 3.49 -7.11 -17.30
C GLN A 27 3.35 -6.10 -18.45
N ILE A 28 4.28 -6.06 -19.41
CA ILE A 28 4.14 -5.22 -20.61
C ILE A 28 2.86 -5.60 -21.35
N VAL A 29 2.66 -6.90 -21.61
CA VAL A 29 1.52 -7.39 -22.39
C VAL A 29 0.20 -7.20 -21.64
N VAL A 30 0.13 -7.64 -20.38
CA VAL A 30 -1.12 -7.63 -19.58
C VAL A 30 -1.62 -6.21 -19.33
N TYR A 31 -0.71 -5.27 -19.08
CA TYR A 31 -1.07 -3.87 -18.80
C TYR A 31 -0.99 -2.97 -20.03
N GLY A 32 -0.65 -3.50 -21.22
CA GLY A 32 -0.53 -2.72 -22.45
C GLY A 32 0.53 -1.61 -22.37
N LEU A 33 1.65 -1.89 -21.70
CA LEU A 33 2.73 -0.91 -21.55
C LEU A 33 3.53 -0.79 -22.86
N PRO A 34 4.23 0.34 -23.09
CA PRO A 34 5.19 0.47 -24.17
C PRO A 34 6.32 -0.58 -24.08
N ASP A 35 6.82 -1.04 -25.22
CA ASP A 35 7.90 -2.03 -25.29
C ASP A 35 9.20 -1.55 -24.61
N ASP A 36 9.42 -0.23 -24.57
CA ASP A 36 10.58 0.42 -23.97
C ASP A 36 10.41 0.77 -22.48
N TYR A 37 9.27 0.41 -21.89
CA TYR A 37 8.93 0.77 -20.51
C TYR A 37 10.03 0.41 -19.51
N TYR A 38 10.56 -0.82 -19.57
CA TYR A 38 11.62 -1.27 -18.67
C TYR A 38 13.03 -0.80 -19.07
N HIS A 39 13.23 -0.38 -20.32
CA HIS A 39 14.47 0.26 -20.76
C HIS A 39 14.61 1.66 -20.14
N LEU A 40 13.53 2.43 -20.14
CA LEU A 40 13.50 3.80 -19.60
C LEU A 40 13.22 3.86 -18.09
N HIS A 41 12.84 2.74 -17.46
CA HIS A 41 12.36 2.71 -16.08
C HIS A 41 13.31 3.40 -15.08
N ARG A 42 14.62 3.11 -15.12
CA ARG A 42 15.58 3.70 -14.19
C ARG A 42 15.73 5.21 -14.36
N ASP A 43 15.74 5.67 -15.60
CA ASP A 43 15.89 7.10 -15.92
C ASP A 43 14.62 7.86 -15.53
N ASN A 44 13.45 7.28 -15.80
CA ASN A 44 12.15 7.82 -15.40
C ASN A 44 12.05 7.95 -13.86
N ILE A 45 12.50 6.96 -13.10
CA ILE A 45 12.50 7.02 -11.62
C ILE A 45 13.44 8.11 -11.10
N ARG A 46 14.61 8.30 -11.71
CA ARG A 46 15.57 9.35 -11.32
C ARG A 46 15.10 10.75 -11.67
N ALA A 47 14.27 10.88 -12.70
CA ALA A 47 13.72 12.17 -13.14
C ALA A 47 12.58 12.68 -12.24
N VAL A 48 12.08 11.87 -11.29
CA VAL A 48 10.99 12.27 -10.40
C VAL A 48 11.44 13.35 -9.42
N SER A 49 10.72 14.48 -9.44
CA SER A 49 10.90 15.61 -8.52
C SER A 49 10.00 15.52 -7.29
N THR A 50 10.35 16.26 -6.23
CA THR A 50 9.57 16.35 -5.00
C THR A 50 8.18 16.96 -5.24
N GLU A 51 8.11 17.93 -6.15
CA GLU A 51 6.89 18.63 -6.54
C GLU A 51 5.92 17.66 -7.24
N GLN A 52 6.42 16.81 -8.15
CA GLN A 52 5.62 15.78 -8.80
C GLN A 52 5.07 14.76 -7.80
N VAL A 53 5.89 14.31 -6.83
CA VAL A 53 5.44 13.41 -5.77
C VAL A 53 4.34 14.06 -4.93
N THR A 54 4.52 15.33 -4.55
CA THR A 54 3.53 16.07 -3.77
C THR A 54 2.22 16.24 -4.53
N SER A 55 2.28 16.50 -5.84
CA SER A 55 1.10 16.59 -6.70
C SER A 55 0.37 15.26 -6.80
N ALA A 56 1.09 14.16 -7.07
CA ALA A 56 0.52 12.82 -7.18
C ALA A 56 -0.16 12.36 -5.88
N VAL A 57 0.42 12.69 -4.72
CA VAL A 57 -0.19 12.41 -3.42
C VAL A 57 -1.54 13.13 -3.27
N LYS A 58 -1.61 14.42 -3.61
CA LYS A 58 -2.85 15.20 -3.52
C LYS A 58 -3.92 14.71 -4.49
N GLU A 59 -3.53 14.18 -5.64
CA GLU A 59 -4.44 13.71 -6.68
C GLU A 59 -5.03 12.33 -6.36
N HIS A 60 -4.20 11.41 -5.84
CA HIS A 60 -4.58 10.00 -5.72
C HIS A 60 -4.87 9.53 -4.29
N ILE A 61 -4.34 10.21 -3.27
CA ILE A 61 -4.61 9.86 -1.87
C ILE A 61 -5.75 10.74 -1.36
N ARG A 62 -6.84 10.10 -0.91
CA ARG A 62 -8.02 10.73 -0.30
C ARG A 62 -8.04 10.41 1.19
N PRO A 63 -7.42 11.23 2.06
CA PRO A 63 -7.27 10.92 3.48
C PRO A 63 -8.60 10.64 4.21
N GLU A 64 -9.69 11.21 3.72
CA GLU A 64 -11.06 11.02 4.21
C GLU A 64 -11.69 9.69 3.83
N GLU A 65 -11.17 8.98 2.82
CA GLU A 65 -11.64 7.67 2.37
C GLU A 65 -10.69 6.52 2.77
N VAL A 66 -9.59 6.82 3.48
CA VAL A 66 -8.61 5.82 3.90
C VAL A 66 -9.25 4.83 4.88
N GLN A 67 -9.03 3.53 4.68
CA GLN A 67 -9.42 2.50 5.63
C GLN A 67 -8.19 2.05 6.44
N VAL A 68 -8.27 2.13 7.76
CA VAL A 68 -7.22 1.64 8.66
C VAL A 68 -7.72 0.39 9.37
N ILE A 69 -7.05 -0.74 9.14
CA ILE A 69 -7.37 -2.03 9.76
C ILE A 69 -6.31 -2.32 10.82
N ILE A 70 -6.74 -2.48 12.07
CA ILE A 70 -5.89 -2.90 13.18
C ILE A 70 -6.22 -4.35 13.47
N VAL A 71 -5.24 -5.24 13.33
CA VAL A 71 -5.37 -6.66 13.66
C VAL A 71 -4.54 -6.93 14.91
N GLY A 72 -5.20 -7.38 15.98
CA GLY A 72 -4.56 -7.65 17.25
C GLY A 72 -5.54 -8.24 18.26
N ASP A 73 -5.01 -8.64 19.41
CA ASP A 73 -5.81 -9.15 20.52
C ASP A 73 -6.73 -8.06 21.07
N CYS A 74 -8.02 -8.37 21.20
CA CYS A 74 -9.02 -7.42 21.67
C CYS A 74 -8.68 -6.83 23.05
N GLY A 75 -8.15 -7.64 23.98
CA GLY A 75 -7.79 -7.20 25.33
C GLY A 75 -6.71 -6.12 25.36
N THR A 76 -5.86 -6.04 24.33
CA THR A 76 -4.79 -5.04 24.23
C THR A 76 -5.26 -3.74 23.57
N TYR A 77 -6.20 -3.81 22.62
CA TYR A 77 -6.59 -2.68 21.77
C TYR A 77 -7.99 -2.11 22.06
N CYS A 78 -8.83 -2.82 22.82
CA CYS A 78 -10.18 -2.36 23.17
C CYS A 78 -10.19 -1.08 24.04
N GLY A 79 -9.05 -0.71 24.62
CA GLY A 79 -8.85 0.56 25.32
C GLY A 79 -8.64 1.78 24.41
N PHE A 80 -8.57 1.63 23.09
CA PHE A 80 -8.45 2.76 22.16
C PHE A 80 -9.80 3.49 22.03
N SER A 81 -10.08 4.35 23.01
CA SER A 81 -11.29 5.18 23.16
C SER A 81 -11.27 6.48 22.36
N GLY A 82 -10.28 6.67 21.48
CA GLY A 82 -10.24 7.82 20.58
C GLY A 82 -11.53 7.85 19.75
N ARG A 83 -12.26 8.97 19.80
CA ARG A 83 -13.48 9.14 18.99
C ARG A 83 -13.12 8.85 17.52
N PRO A 84 -13.76 7.86 16.88
CA PRO A 84 -13.52 7.64 15.47
C PRO A 84 -13.85 8.94 14.71
N ARG A 85 -12.95 9.36 13.81
CA ARG A 85 -13.31 10.38 12.83
C ARG A 85 -14.51 9.85 12.03
N ALA A 86 -15.37 10.72 11.54
CA ALA A 86 -16.68 10.35 10.95
C ALA A 86 -16.65 9.25 9.86
N TRP A 87 -15.49 8.98 9.26
CA TRP A 87 -15.27 7.95 8.23
C TRP A 87 -14.75 6.60 8.76
N ALA A 88 -14.31 6.51 10.01
CA ALA A 88 -13.73 5.30 10.57
C ALA A 88 -14.83 4.32 11.02
N THR A 89 -15.31 3.49 10.09
CA THR A 89 -16.13 2.32 10.43
C THR A 89 -15.27 1.30 11.16
N ARG A 90 -15.42 1.22 12.49
CA ARG A 90 -14.78 0.19 13.31
C ARG A 90 -15.48 -1.14 13.03
N ARG A 91 -14.85 -2.01 12.22
CA ARG A 91 -15.22 -3.43 12.13
C ARG A 91 -14.13 -4.24 12.81
N LEU A 92 -14.47 -4.86 13.93
CA LEU A 92 -13.60 -5.78 14.63
C LEU A 92 -13.82 -7.17 14.04
N PHE A 93 -12.73 -7.84 13.67
CA PHE A 93 -12.72 -9.23 13.24
C PHE A 93 -11.85 -10.00 14.23
N ASP A 94 -12.48 -10.81 15.06
CA ASP A 94 -11.77 -11.71 15.96
C ASP A 94 -11.40 -13.00 15.21
N LYS A 95 -10.18 -13.49 15.44
CA LYS A 95 -9.64 -14.67 14.73
C LYS A 95 -10.12 -15.99 15.34
N GLY A 96 -10.84 -15.95 16.46
CA GLY A 96 -11.05 -17.08 17.35
C GLY A 96 -12.35 -17.84 17.23
N GLU A 97 -13.45 -17.29 16.70
CA GLU A 97 -14.75 -17.96 16.89
C GLU A 97 -15.77 -17.71 15.76
N TYR A 98 -16.39 -18.80 15.29
CA TYR A 98 -17.75 -18.81 14.73
C TYR A 98 -18.82 -18.72 15.84
N GLU A 99 -18.38 -18.43 17.07
CA GLU A 99 -19.14 -18.14 18.27
C GLU A 99 -18.80 -16.71 18.71
N ALA A 100 -19.72 -16.04 19.38
CA ALA A 100 -19.65 -14.60 19.55
C ALA A 100 -18.92 -14.20 20.83
N ALA A 101 -17.64 -13.84 20.74
CA ALA A 101 -17.04 -12.97 21.75
C ALA A 101 -17.64 -11.55 21.64
N ARG A 102 -18.73 -11.32 22.41
CA ARG A 102 -19.36 -10.00 22.54
C ARG A 102 -18.39 -9.02 23.20
N CYS A 103 -17.79 -8.14 22.41
CA CYS A 103 -17.35 -6.84 22.91
C CYS A 103 -18.57 -5.92 22.97
N HIS A 104 -19.12 -5.73 24.16
CA HIS A 104 -20.23 -4.82 24.40
C HIS A 104 -19.73 -3.38 24.26
N ILE A 105 -20.18 -2.69 23.22
CA ILE A 105 -20.06 -1.23 23.15
C ILE A 105 -21.23 -0.69 23.98
N GLU A 106 -21.02 -0.38 25.24
CA GLU A 106 -21.96 0.46 25.96
C GLU A 106 -21.91 1.87 25.37
N GLY A 107 -23.06 2.36 24.93
CA GLY A 107 -23.35 3.79 24.81
C GLY A 107 -23.21 4.41 23.42
N VAL A 108 -24.28 4.32 22.64
CA VAL A 108 -25.04 5.54 22.29
C VAL A 108 -26.42 5.39 22.90
#